data_AF-A0AAP0BKP7-F1
#
_entry.id   AF-A0AAP0BKP7-F1
#
_cell.length_a   1.000
_cell.length_b   1.000
_cell.length_c   1.000
_cell.angle_alpha   90.00
_cell.angle_beta   90.00
_cell.angle_gamma   90.00
#
_symmetry.space_group_name_H-M   'P 1'
#
loop_
_entity.id
_entity.type
_entity.pdbx_description
1 polymer ?
#
loop_
_entity_poly.entity_id
_entity_poly.type
_entity_poly.pdbx_seq_one_letter_code
_entity_poly.pdbx_strand_id
1 'polypeptide(L)'
;MGEAGAADAPAPSSPTTEAAASSCRPKLTVVPLIALIFFDVSGGPFGVEDSVCAGGGHLLSLLGFLLFPLLWSLPEALITAQLATLFPSNGDYVVWISSAFGPFWGF
;
A
#
# COMPACT_ATOMS: atom_id res chain seq x y z
N MET A 1 48.33 46.57 34.20
CA MET A 1 48.60 45.16 33.87
C MET A 1 47.39 44.66 33.09
N GLY A 2 47.33 44.71 31.76
CA GLY A 2 48.43 44.58 30.80
C GLY A 2 48.74 43.10 30.62
N GLU A 3 48.24 42.53 29.52
CA GLU A 3 48.75 41.45 28.65
C GLU A 3 47.62 41.25 27.60
N ALA A 4 47.58 41.95 26.47
CA ALA A 4 48.42 41.84 25.28
C ALA A 4 48.46 40.44 24.65
N GLY A 5 47.70 40.28 23.56
CA GLY A 5 48.28 39.79 22.29
C GLY A 5 48.05 38.33 21.91
N ALA A 6 47.24 38.14 20.85
CA ALA A 6 47.47 37.30 19.67
C ALA A 6 46.09 37.03 19.02
N ALA A 7 45.67 37.77 17.99
CA ALA A 7 45.95 37.47 16.58
C ALA A 7 45.68 35.99 16.24
N ASP A 8 44.60 35.69 15.51
CA ASP A 8 44.67 35.24 14.11
C ASP A 8 43.25 35.00 13.53
N ALA A 9 43.18 34.99 12.20
CA ALA A 9 42.06 35.08 11.26
C ALA A 9 40.80 34.19 11.44
N PRO A 10 39.68 34.52 10.76
CA PRO A 10 38.44 33.75 10.76
C PRO A 10 38.55 32.50 9.85
N ALA A 11 38.25 31.32 10.39
CA ALA A 11 38.08 30.11 9.61
C ALA A 11 36.58 29.90 9.25
N PRO A 12 36.22 29.80 7.96
CA PRO A 12 34.87 29.44 7.51
C PRO A 12 34.70 27.92 7.37
N SER A 13 33.43 27.49 7.22
CA SER A 13 32.95 26.17 6.75
C SER A 13 33.17 24.98 7.70
N SER A 14 32.14 24.27 8.18
CA SER A 14 31.02 23.70 7.41
C SER A 14 29.86 23.27 8.34
N PRO A 15 28.58 23.45 7.95
CA PRO A 15 27.50 22.64 8.51
C PRO A 15 27.55 21.26 7.87
N THR A 16 28.39 20.36 8.39
CA THR A 16 28.36 18.94 8.02
C THR A 16 27.57 18.18 9.06
N THR A 17 26.25 18.34 9.05
CA THR A 17 25.34 17.33 9.62
C THR A 17 24.00 17.45 8.89
N GLU A 18 23.84 16.56 7.92
CA GLU A 18 22.56 15.89 7.70
C GLU A 18 21.39 16.81 7.30
N ALA A 19 21.55 17.52 6.18
CA ALA A 19 20.41 17.69 5.29
C ALA A 19 20.07 16.29 4.76
N ALA A 20 19.29 15.55 5.55
CA ALA A 20 18.64 14.31 5.15
C ALA A 20 18.04 14.57 3.77
N ALA A 21 18.63 13.94 2.75
CA ALA A 21 18.06 13.91 1.43
C ALA A 21 16.63 13.40 1.62
N SER A 22 15.66 14.29 1.45
CA SER A 22 14.25 13.92 1.36
C SER A 22 14.14 13.08 0.09
N SER A 23 14.46 11.79 0.22
CA SER A 23 14.12 10.80 -0.78
C SER A 23 12.62 10.87 -0.91
N CYS A 24 12.19 11.54 -1.98
CA CYS A 24 10.82 11.56 -2.41
C CYS A 24 10.51 10.10 -2.73
N ARG A 25 9.94 9.37 -1.75
CA ARG A 25 9.60 7.96 -1.93
C ARG A 25 8.80 7.89 -3.22
N PRO A 26 9.20 7.08 -4.20
CA PRO A 26 8.49 7.00 -5.46
C PRO A 26 7.03 6.68 -5.13
N LYS A 27 6.14 7.60 -5.51
CA LYS A 27 4.71 7.37 -5.35
C LYS A 27 4.38 6.13 -6.16
N LEU A 28 3.81 5.12 -5.51
CA LEU A 28 3.43 3.89 -6.18
C LEU A 28 2.45 4.25 -7.31
N THR A 29 2.86 4.02 -8.55
CA THR A 29 2.00 4.26 -9.70
C THR A 29 0.97 3.15 -9.83
N VAL A 30 -0.12 3.41 -10.54
CA VAL A 30 -1.27 2.49 -10.65
C VAL A 30 -0.85 1.11 -11.18
N VAL A 31 0.07 1.06 -12.14
CA VAL A 31 0.53 -0.19 -12.76
C VAL A 31 1.23 -1.12 -11.76
N PRO A 32 2.28 -0.70 -11.01
CA PRO A 32 2.88 -1.55 -9.98
C PRO A 32 1.93 -1.85 -8.81
N LEU A 33 0.98 -0.96 -8.50
CA LEU A 33 -0.06 -1.26 -7.50
C LEU A 33 -0.94 -2.45 -7.94
N ILE A 34 -1.43 -2.44 -9.18
CA ILE A 34 -2.22 -3.54 -9.75
C ILE A 34 -1.41 -4.85 -9.77
N ALA A 35 -0.14 -4.77 -10.16
CA ALA A 35 0.73 -5.95 -10.20
C ALA A 35 0.92 -6.58 -8.81
N LEU A 36 1.08 -5.76 -7.76
CA LEU A 36 1.19 -6.25 -6.38
C LEU A 36 -0.11 -6.88 -5.90
N ILE A 37 -1.26 -6.24 -6.12
CA ILE A 37 -2.57 -6.80 -5.76
C ILE A 37 -2.82 -8.14 -6.49
N PHE A 38 -2.49 -8.21 -7.78
CA PHE A 38 -2.63 -9.44 -8.55
C PHE A 38 -1.77 -10.58 -8.01
N PHE A 39 -0.50 -10.31 -7.71
CA PHE A 39 0.43 -11.32 -7.21
C PHE A 39 0.06 -11.83 -5.81
N ASP A 40 -0.43 -10.93 -4.95
CA ASP A 40 -0.88 -11.26 -3.59
C ASP A 40 -2.13 -12.16 -3.60
N VAL A 41 -3.13 -11.82 -4.43
CA VAL A 41 -4.42 -12.52 -4.44
C VAL A 41 -4.40 -13.78 -5.31
N SER A 42 -3.70 -13.75 -6.46
CA SER A 42 -3.92 -14.76 -7.50
C SER A 42 -3.01 -15.99 -7.40
N GLY A 43 -1.88 -15.92 -6.66
CA GLY A 43 -1.02 -17.07 -6.30
C GLY A 43 -0.53 -18.01 -7.43
N GLY A 44 -0.89 -17.76 -8.69
CA GLY A 44 -0.87 -18.74 -9.78
C GLY A 44 -2.19 -19.54 -9.86
N PRO A 45 -2.83 -19.63 -11.04
CA PRO A 45 -4.10 -20.33 -11.22
C PRO A 45 -3.91 -21.86 -11.30
N PHE A 46 -3.54 -22.49 -10.19
CA PHE A 46 -3.41 -23.94 -10.12
C PHE A 46 -4.77 -24.60 -9.86
N GLY A 47 -5.18 -25.56 -10.69
CA GLY A 47 -6.46 -26.28 -10.52
C GLY A 47 -7.63 -25.66 -11.27
N VAL A 48 -7.40 -24.66 -12.11
CA VAL A 48 -8.43 -24.12 -13.03
C VAL A 48 -8.88 -25.17 -14.05
N GLU A 49 -8.03 -26.15 -14.32
CA GLU A 49 -8.29 -27.31 -15.18
C GLU A 49 -9.42 -28.18 -14.59
N ASP A 50 -9.41 -28.39 -13.27
CA ASP A 50 -10.45 -29.16 -12.58
C ASP A 50 -11.79 -28.42 -12.60
N SER A 51 -11.78 -27.08 -12.54
CA SER A 51 -12.99 -26.26 -12.66
C SER A 51 -13.69 -26.44 -14.02
N VAL A 52 -12.93 -26.67 -15.10
CA VAL A 52 -13.49 -26.93 -16.44
C VAL A 52 -14.06 -28.35 -16.54
N CYS A 53 -13.36 -29.34 -15.99
CA CYS A 53 -13.79 -30.74 -16.02
C CYS A 53 -15.00 -31.02 -15.11
N ALA A 54 -15.03 -30.43 -13.91
CA ALA A 54 -16.10 -30.62 -12.92
C ALA A 54 -17.30 -29.67 -13.13
N GLY A 55 -17.07 -28.47 -13.67
CA GLY A 55 -18.06 -27.39 -13.77
C GLY A 55 -19.08 -27.52 -14.91
N GLY A 56 -19.14 -28.66 -15.60
CA GLY A 56 -20.10 -28.90 -16.70
C GLY A 56 -19.68 -28.32 -18.06
N GLY A 57 -18.41 -27.94 -18.21
CA GLY A 57 -17.80 -27.53 -19.49
C GLY A 57 -17.13 -26.14 -19.47
N HIS A 58 -16.39 -25.86 -20.54
CA HIS A 58 -15.57 -24.64 -20.70
C HIS A 58 -16.36 -23.34 -20.51
N LEU A 59 -17.59 -23.26 -21.03
CA LEU A 59 -18.42 -22.06 -20.96
C LEU A 59 -18.88 -21.72 -19.53
N LEU A 60 -19.26 -22.73 -18.73
CA LEU A 60 -19.73 -22.52 -17.36
C LEU A 60 -18.57 -22.13 -16.43
N SER A 61 -17.41 -22.77 -16.60
CA SER A 61 -16.21 -22.44 -15.85
C SER A 61 -15.76 -21.00 -16.14
N LEU A 62 -15.70 -20.60 -17.42
CA LEU A 62 -15.34 -19.23 -17.81
C LEU A 62 -16.35 -18.19 -17.29
N LEU A 63 -17.64 -18.51 -17.35
CA LEU A 63 -18.69 -17.63 -16.85
C LEU A 63 -18.61 -17.49 -15.32
N GLY A 64 -18.31 -18.56 -14.59
CA GLY A 64 -18.03 -18.52 -13.15
C GLY A 64 -16.84 -17.63 -12.82
N PHE A 65 -15.72 -17.81 -13.54
CA PHE A 65 -14.53 -16.97 -13.38
C PHE A 65 -14.76 -15.49 -13.68
N LEU A 66 -15.73 -15.14 -14.52
CA LEU A 66 -16.05 -13.75 -14.82
C LEU A 66 -17.08 -13.18 -13.83
N LEU A 67 -18.17 -13.89 -13.58
CA LEU A 67 -19.26 -13.41 -12.73
C LEU A 67 -18.87 -13.37 -11.26
N PHE A 68 -18.15 -14.37 -10.76
CA PHE A 68 -17.81 -14.49 -9.35
C PHE A 68 -16.99 -13.28 -8.84
N PRO A 69 -15.86 -12.89 -9.45
CA PRO A 69 -15.12 -11.71 -9.01
C PRO A 69 -15.88 -10.39 -9.28
N LEU A 70 -16.73 -10.33 -10.30
CA LEU A 70 -17.54 -9.13 -10.56
C LEU A 70 -18.66 -8.92 -9.54
N LEU A 71 -19.30 -10.00 -9.08
CA LEU A 71 -20.37 -9.90 -8.09
C LEU A 71 -19.84 -9.80 -6.66
N TRP A 72 -18.65 -10.36 -6.38
CA TRP A 72 -18.11 -10.42 -5.02
C TRP A 72 -16.91 -9.49 -4.79
N SER A 73 -15.87 -9.60 -5.61
CA SER A 73 -14.62 -8.84 -5.41
C SER A 73 -14.74 -7.38 -5.84
N LEU A 74 -15.48 -7.08 -6.91
CA LEU A 74 -15.67 -5.70 -7.36
C LEU A 74 -16.36 -4.81 -6.32
N PRO A 75 -17.51 -5.21 -5.71
CA PRO A 75 -18.12 -4.39 -4.67
C PRO A 75 -17.26 -4.30 -3.41
N GLU A 76 -16.57 -5.38 -3.02
CA GLU A 76 -15.64 -5.36 -1.89
C GLU A 76 -14.51 -4.35 -2.14
N ALA A 77 -13.86 -4.40 -3.31
CA ALA A 77 -12.80 -3.47 -3.68
C ALA A 77 -13.27 -2.01 -3.71
N LEU A 78 -14.50 -1.75 -4.16
CA LEU A 78 -15.09 -0.40 -4.16
C LEU A 78 -15.36 0.13 -2.75
N ILE A 79 -15.81 -0.73 -1.82
CA ILE A 79 -16.02 -0.35 -0.42
C ILE A 79 -14.66 -0.07 0.24
N THR A 80 -13.69 -0.97 0.03
CA THR A 80 -12.31 -0.83 0.51
C THR A 80 -11.65 0.43 -0.05
N ALA A 81 -11.85 0.76 -1.33
CA ALA A 81 -11.34 2.01 -1.92
C ALA A 81 -12.00 3.27 -1.34
N GLN A 82 -13.30 3.24 -1.05
CA GLN A 82 -13.99 4.35 -0.40
C GLN A 82 -13.47 4.57 1.02
N LEU A 83 -13.30 3.51 1.80
CA LEU A 83 -12.75 3.60 3.15
C LEU A 83 -11.30 4.07 3.14
N ALA A 84 -10.46 3.55 2.22
CA ALA A 84 -9.07 3.97 2.08
C ALA A 84 -8.91 5.45 1.73
N THR A 85 -9.86 6.03 0.99
CA THR A 85 -9.84 7.47 0.65
C THR A 85 -10.43 8.37 1.74
N LEU A 86 -11.30 7.83 2.60
CA LEU A 86 -11.89 8.57 3.73
C LEU A 86 -10.93 8.74 4.91
N PHE A 87 -9.95 7.84 5.07
CA PHE A 87 -8.97 7.90 6.14
C PHE A 87 -7.56 8.13 5.59
N PRO A 88 -7.08 9.39 5.48
CA PRO A 88 -5.73 9.70 4.98
C PRO A 88 -4.59 9.35 5.96
N SER A 89 -4.88 8.57 7.01
CA SER A 89 -3.89 8.02 7.93
C SER A 89 -3.37 6.70 7.36
N ASN A 90 -2.10 6.36 7.61
CA ASN A 90 -1.54 5.04 7.26
C ASN A 90 -2.15 3.97 8.20
N GLY A 91 -3.42 3.66 7.99
CA GLY A 91 -4.22 2.73 8.78
C GLY A 91 -4.86 1.69 7.87
N ASP A 92 -4.68 0.43 8.23
CA ASP A 92 -5.29 -0.73 7.61
C ASP A 92 -6.73 -0.95 8.13
N TYR A 93 -7.31 -2.13 7.85
CA TYR A 93 -8.68 -2.48 8.23
C TYR A 93 -8.97 -2.24 9.73
N VAL A 94 -7.97 -2.39 10.59
CA VAL A 94 -8.01 -2.09 12.03
C VAL A 94 -8.47 -0.66 12.33
N VAL A 95 -8.00 0.33 11.57
CA VAL A 95 -8.36 1.74 11.77
C VAL A 95 -9.79 2.02 11.31
N TRP A 96 -10.24 1.36 10.25
CA TRP A 96 -11.61 1.51 9.75
C TRP A 96 -12.61 0.94 10.76
N ILE A 97 -12.33 -0.25 11.29
CA ILE A 97 -13.20 -0.94 12.25
C ILE A 97 -13.19 -0.23 13.61
N SER A 98 -12.02 0.22 14.08
CA SER A 98 -11.92 1.02 15.30
C SER A 98 -12.70 2.34 15.21
N SER A 99 -12.75 2.94 14.03
CA SER A 99 -13.50 4.19 13.78
C SER A 99 -15.01 3.96 13.71
N ALA A 100 -15.45 2.81 13.20
CA ALA A 100 -16.88 2.48 13.08
C ALA A 100 -17.50 1.93 14.38
N PHE A 101 -16.75 1.09 15.12
CA PHE A 101 -17.29 0.33 16.26
C PHE A 101 -16.58 0.62 17.59
N GLY A 102 -15.52 1.43 17.58
CA GLY A 102 -14.72 1.78 18.75
C GLY A 102 -13.47 0.92 18.93
N PRO A 103 -12.52 1.32 19.80
CA PRO A 103 -11.18 0.73 19.89
C PRO A 103 -11.14 -0.76 20.26
N PHE A 104 -12.22 -1.28 20.86
CA PHE A 104 -12.33 -2.68 21.25
C PHE A 104 -12.46 -3.64 20.06
N TRP A 105 -13.06 -3.19 18.96
CA TRP A 105 -13.38 -4.06 17.82
C TRP A 105 -12.29 -4.07 16.73
N GLY A 106 -11.27 -3.21 16.84
CA GLY A 106 -10.16 -3.16 15.89
C GLY A 106 -8.99 -4.09 16.23
N PHE A 107 -9.01 -4.79 17.36
CA PHE A 107 -7.94 -5.67 17.85
C PHE A 107 -8.45 -7.08 18.13
#